data_AF-A0A5C7XKS9-F1
#
_entry.id   AF-A0A5C7XKS9-F1
#
_cell.length_a   1.000
_cell.length_b   1.000
_cell.length_c   1.000
_cell.angle_alpha   90.00
_cell.angle_beta   90.00
_cell.angle_gamma   90.00
#
_symmetry.space_group_name_H-M   'P 1'
#
loop_
_entity.id
_entity.type
_entity.pdbx_description
1 polymer ?
#
loop_
_entity_poly.entity_id
_entity_poly.type
_entity_poly.pdbx_seq_one_letter_code
_entity_poly.pdbx_strand_id
1 'polypeptide(L)'
;MSYTAQDLVAQARAVVEEIDPARLRALQASGTPVIDVREPQEFAEGHLPGAVNIPRGVLEFQVDGHPAVNAKTDPTLSHRREAVILYCRTGGRSALAAEALMRMGFERPLSLAGGWLRWIEHGGEREGGA
;
A
#
# COMPACT_ATOMS: atom_id res chain seq x y z
N MET A 1 12.38 -8.61 -25.80
CA MET A 1 11.02 -9.00 -25.42
C MET A 1 10.31 -7.77 -24.84
N SER A 2 9.07 -7.50 -25.24
CA SER A 2 8.24 -6.46 -24.63
C SER A 2 7.37 -7.09 -23.53
N TYR A 3 7.10 -6.33 -22.47
CA TYR A 3 6.21 -6.74 -21.38
C TYR A 3 4.90 -5.96 -21.45
N THR A 4 3.79 -6.62 -21.17
CA THR A 4 2.51 -5.94 -20.94
C THR A 4 2.39 -5.46 -19.50
N ALA A 5 1.41 -4.59 -19.22
CA ALA A 5 1.11 -4.19 -17.84
C ALA A 5 0.75 -5.39 -16.94
N GLN A 6 0.08 -6.40 -17.50
CA GLN A 6 -0.28 -7.62 -16.77
C GLN A 6 0.97 -8.45 -16.42
N ASP A 7 1.94 -8.53 -17.33
CA ASP A 7 3.22 -9.22 -17.07
C ASP A 7 3.99 -8.54 -15.94
N LEU A 8 4.03 -7.21 -15.94
CA LEU A 8 4.69 -6.43 -14.88
C LEU A 8 4.01 -6.65 -13.52
N VAL A 9 2.67 -6.65 -13.48
CA VAL A 9 1.93 -6.94 -12.24
C VAL A 9 2.18 -8.37 -11.76
N ALA A 10 2.20 -9.35 -12.68
CA ALA A 10 2.48 -10.73 -12.34
C ALA A 10 3.90 -10.91 -11.77
N GLN A 11 4.89 -10.24 -12.37
CA GLN A 11 6.27 -10.23 -11.86
C GLN A 11 6.35 -9.60 -10.47
N ALA A 12 5.70 -8.45 -10.25
CA ALA A 12 5.66 -7.81 -8.95
C ALA A 12 5.03 -8.71 -7.88
N ARG A 13 3.91 -9.38 -8.20
CA ARG A 13 3.26 -10.34 -7.28
C ARG A 13 4.11 -11.56 -6.95
N ALA A 14 5.05 -11.93 -7.81
CA ALA A 14 5.94 -13.06 -7.54
C ALA A 14 7.00 -12.74 -6.47
N VAL A 15 7.25 -11.45 -6.19
CA VAL A 15 8.28 -11.00 -5.24
C VAL A 15 7.69 -10.24 -4.04
N VAL A 16 6.51 -9.65 -4.19
CA VAL A 16 5.81 -8.91 -3.14
C VAL A 16 4.95 -9.85 -2.29
N GLU A 17 5.00 -9.71 -0.97
CA GLU A 17 4.07 -10.39 -0.07
C GLU A 17 2.66 -9.80 -0.24
N GLU A 18 1.73 -10.61 -0.74
CA GLU A 18 0.30 -10.27 -0.77
C GLU A 18 -0.40 -10.73 0.51
N ILE A 19 -1.16 -9.82 1.13
CA ILE A 19 -1.92 -10.08 2.35
C ILE A 19 -3.44 -10.01 2.10
N ASP A 20 -4.21 -10.72 2.91
CA ASP A 20 -5.66 -10.68 2.88
C ASP A 20 -6.24 -9.59 3.84
N PRO A 21 -7.56 -9.31 3.77
CA PRO A 21 -8.21 -8.36 4.67
C PRO A 21 -8.06 -8.65 6.17
N ALA A 22 -7.99 -9.93 6.57
CA ALA A 22 -7.87 -10.29 7.98
C ALA A 22 -6.46 -9.98 8.51
N ARG A 23 -5.43 -10.30 7.71
CA ARG A 23 -4.04 -9.97 8.01
C ARG A 23 -3.80 -8.47 8.02
N LEU A 24 -4.42 -7.73 7.09
CA LEU A 24 -4.38 -6.26 7.09
C LEU A 24 -4.88 -5.70 8.41
N ARG A 25 -6.06 -6.13 8.89
CA ARG A 25 -6.62 -5.68 10.18
C ARG A 25 -5.66 -5.92 11.35
N ALA A 26 -5.07 -7.12 11.41
CA ALA A 26 -4.14 -7.46 12.48
C ALA A 26 -2.88 -6.56 12.47
N LEU A 27 -2.32 -6.30 11.29
CA LEU A 27 -1.16 -5.42 11.14
C LEU A 27 -1.49 -3.96 11.42
N GLN A 28 -2.64 -3.49 10.92
CA GLN A 28 -3.12 -2.14 11.18
C GLN A 28 -3.36 -1.90 12.67
N ALA A 29 -3.96 -2.86 13.39
CA ALA A 29 -4.14 -2.79 14.84
C ALA A 29 -2.81 -2.73 15.61
N SER A 30 -1.71 -3.24 15.02
CA SER A 30 -0.35 -3.12 15.58
C SER A 30 0.36 -1.79 15.22
N GLY A 31 -0.34 -0.87 14.55
CA GLY A 31 0.20 0.43 14.15
C GLY A 31 0.96 0.42 12.81
N THR A 32 0.80 -0.64 12.00
CA THR A 32 1.43 -0.68 10.67
C THR A 32 0.77 0.35 9.74
N PRO A 33 1.54 1.23 9.07
CA PRO A 33 0.97 2.25 8.18
C PRO A 33 0.30 1.62 6.96
N VAL A 34 -0.83 2.19 6.58
CA VAL A 34 -1.61 1.80 5.40
C VAL A 34 -1.61 2.94 4.39
N ILE A 35 -1.11 2.66 3.19
CA ILE A 35 -1.00 3.60 2.08
C ILE A 35 -2.00 3.21 0.99
N ASP A 36 -2.88 4.15 0.66
CA ASP A 36 -3.72 4.08 -0.52
C ASP A 36 -3.00 4.72 -1.71
N VAL A 37 -2.68 3.90 -2.73
CA VAL A 37 -2.01 4.37 -3.95
C VAL A 37 -2.98 4.71 -5.09
N ARG A 38 -4.29 4.78 -4.80
CA ARG A 38 -5.31 5.28 -5.72
C ARG A 38 -5.20 6.79 -5.93
N GLU A 39 -5.93 7.29 -6.92
CA GLU A 39 -6.07 8.71 -7.14
C GLU A 39 -6.81 9.39 -5.97
N PRO A 40 -6.53 10.67 -5.65
CA PRO A 40 -7.14 11.36 -4.51
C PRO A 40 -8.67 11.38 -4.55
N GLN A 41 -9.27 11.41 -5.74
CA GLN A 41 -10.72 11.34 -5.90
C GLN A 41 -11.29 9.98 -5.46
N GLU A 42 -10.64 8.87 -5.84
CA GLU A 42 -11.05 7.52 -5.40
C GLU A 42 -10.91 7.37 -3.88
N PHE A 43 -9.91 8.01 -3.27
CA PHE A 43 -9.71 8.03 -1.83
C PHE A 43 -10.81 8.84 -1.12
N ALA A 44 -11.16 10.01 -1.65
CA ALA A 44 -12.20 10.88 -1.10
C ALA A 44 -13.60 10.23 -1.11
N GLU A 45 -13.88 9.39 -2.11
CA GLU A 45 -15.12 8.61 -2.21
C GLU A 45 -15.25 7.50 -1.15
N GLY A 46 -14.14 7.12 -0.52
CA GLY A 46 -14.09 6.12 0.55
C GLY A 46 -12.76 5.36 0.55
N HIS A 47 -12.21 5.14 1.74
CA HIS A 47 -10.92 4.49 1.94
C HIS A 47 -10.88 3.67 3.24
N LEU A 48 -9.85 2.83 3.39
CA LEU A 48 -9.60 2.09 4.63
C LEU A 48 -9.40 3.07 5.80
N PRO A 49 -9.93 2.79 7.00
CA PRO A 49 -9.75 3.65 8.16
C PRO A 49 -8.28 3.95 8.45
N GLY A 50 -7.93 5.20 8.75
CA GLY A 50 -6.54 5.60 9.06
C GLY A 50 -5.54 5.42 7.91
N ALA A 51 -5.99 5.10 6.69
CA ALA A 51 -5.12 5.04 5.53
C ALA A 51 -4.71 6.45 5.09
N VAL A 52 -3.49 6.58 4.57
CA VAL A 52 -3.00 7.82 3.95
C VAL A 52 -2.97 7.67 2.45
N ASN A 53 -3.36 8.72 1.72
CA ASN A 53 -3.30 8.70 0.27
C ASN A 53 -1.93 9.17 -0.23
N ILE A 54 -1.21 8.28 -0.90
CA ILE A 54 0.01 8.60 -1.65
C ILE A 54 -0.15 7.97 -3.03
N PRO A 55 -0.65 8.72 -4.04
CA PRO A 55 -0.96 8.17 -5.35
C PRO A 55 0.26 7.50 -6.01
N ARG A 56 0.03 6.43 -6.78
CA ARG A 56 1.11 5.65 -7.39
C ARG A 56 2.11 6.51 -8.16
N GLY A 57 1.67 7.54 -8.87
CA GLY A 57 2.52 8.38 -9.70
C GLY A 57 3.54 9.24 -8.94
N VAL A 58 3.36 9.44 -7.64
CA VAL A 58 4.24 10.27 -6.79
C VAL A 58 4.85 9.52 -5.61
N LEU A 59 4.58 8.21 -5.51
CA LEU A 59 4.92 7.39 -4.37
C LEU A 59 6.42 7.46 -4.03
N GLU A 60 7.28 7.23 -5.02
CA GLU A 60 8.74 7.19 -4.84
C GLU A 60 9.31 8.52 -4.33
N PHE A 61 8.62 9.64 -4.58
CA PHE A 61 9.05 10.97 -4.18
C PHE A 61 8.53 11.39 -2.81
N GLN A 62 7.44 10.77 -2.33
CA GLN A 62 6.75 11.20 -1.12
C GLN A 62 6.89 10.22 0.04
N VAL A 63 7.01 8.91 -0.23
CA VAL A 63 6.94 7.86 0.80
C VAL A 63 7.96 8.03 1.92
N ASP A 64 9.19 8.43 1.60
CA ASP A 64 10.29 8.53 2.58
C ASP A 64 10.17 9.77 3.49
N GLY A 65 9.52 10.82 3.00
CA GLY A 65 9.28 12.05 3.77
C GLY A 65 7.89 12.09 4.43
N HIS A 66 7.02 11.13 4.13
CA HIS A 66 5.65 11.16 4.62
C HIS A 66 5.60 10.81 6.11
N PRO A 67 4.96 11.64 6.97
CA PRO A 67 4.91 11.39 8.41
C PRO A 67 4.36 10.01 8.78
N ALA A 68 3.42 9.46 8.01
CA ALA A 68 2.87 8.13 8.28
C ALA A 68 3.91 6.99 8.15
N VAL A 69 4.95 7.18 7.36
CA VAL A 69 6.01 6.18 7.12
C VAL A 69 7.25 6.54 7.94
N ASN A 70 7.56 7.83 8.09
CA ASN A 70 8.73 8.35 8.78
C ASN A 70 8.39 8.95 10.18
N ALA A 71 7.33 8.46 10.82
CA ALA A 71 6.89 8.96 12.15
C ALA A 71 7.88 8.65 13.27
N LYS A 72 8.79 7.69 13.07
CA LYS A 72 9.80 7.33 14.07
C LYS A 72 11.03 8.18 13.84
N THR A 73 11.25 9.10 14.78
CA THR A 73 12.34 10.07 14.96
C THR A 73 13.76 9.49 15.01
N ASP A 74 14.05 8.42 14.27
CA ASP A 74 15.38 7.85 14.16
C ASP A 74 15.95 8.13 12.75
N PRO A 75 16.94 9.02 12.61
CA PRO A 75 17.51 9.42 11.32
C PRO A 75 18.30 8.31 10.60
N THR A 76 18.33 7.08 11.12
CA THR A 76 19.10 5.95 10.57
C THR A 76 18.38 5.09 9.51
N LEU A 77 17.26 5.54 8.92
CA LEU A 77 16.43 4.76 7.98
C LEU A 77 15.74 3.53 8.59
N SER A 78 15.63 3.44 9.93
CA SER A 78 14.99 2.30 10.62
C SER A 78 13.54 2.07 10.19
N HIS A 79 12.85 3.10 9.69
CA HIS A 79 11.49 2.99 9.17
C HIS A 79 11.36 2.10 7.93
N ARG A 80 12.43 1.96 7.12
CA ARG A 80 12.40 1.10 5.94
C ARG A 80 12.41 -0.40 6.28
N ARG A 81 12.75 -0.76 7.52
CA ARG A 81 12.67 -2.14 8.02
C ARG A 81 11.26 -2.53 8.46
N GLU A 82 10.43 -1.53 8.76
CA GLU A 82 9.07 -1.75 9.23
C GLU A 82 8.15 -2.15 8.08
N ALA A 83 7.07 -2.86 8.42
CA ALA A 83 6.07 -3.20 7.43
C ALA A 83 5.36 -1.92 6.97
N VAL A 84 5.03 -1.87 5.69
CA VAL A 84 4.14 -0.85 5.13
C VAL A 84 3.12 -1.54 4.22
N ILE A 85 1.84 -1.25 4.43
CA ILE A 85 0.76 -1.88 3.67
C ILE A 85 0.35 -0.95 2.55
N LEU A 86 0.29 -1.46 1.33
CA LEU A 86 -0.17 -0.73 0.15
C LEU A 86 -1.44 -1.39 -0.38
N TYR A 87 -2.41 -0.58 -0.75
CA TYR A 87 -3.58 -1.05 -1.48
C TYR A 87 -3.98 -0.08 -2.58
N CYS A 88 -4.71 -0.61 -3.55
CA CYS A 88 -5.38 0.20 -4.55
C CYS A 88 -6.79 -0.35 -4.78
N ARG A 89 -7.43 -0.01 -5.91
CA ARG A 89 -8.77 -0.52 -6.24
C ARG A 89 -8.84 -2.04 -6.30
N THR A 90 -7.92 -2.70 -7.01
CA THR A 90 -7.98 -4.16 -7.32
C THR A 90 -6.70 -4.94 -6.97
N GLY A 91 -5.68 -4.29 -6.41
CA GLY A 91 -4.39 -4.90 -6.05
C GLY A 91 -3.28 -4.78 -7.10
N GLY A 92 -3.57 -4.38 -8.35
CA GLY A 92 -2.54 -4.26 -9.41
C GLY A 92 -1.56 -3.11 -9.17
N ARG A 93 -2.06 -1.89 -8.95
CA ARG A 93 -1.22 -0.71 -8.66
C ARG A 93 -0.41 -0.88 -7.37
N SER A 94 -0.98 -1.52 -6.35
CA SER A 94 -0.30 -1.74 -5.07
C SER A 94 0.81 -2.78 -5.15
N ALA A 95 0.67 -3.82 -5.98
CA ALA A 95 1.76 -4.76 -6.23
C ALA A 95 2.97 -4.04 -6.87
N LEU A 96 2.73 -3.24 -7.92
CA LEU A 96 3.78 -2.44 -8.57
C LEU A 96 4.37 -1.36 -7.65
N ALA A 97 3.56 -0.82 -6.74
CA ALA A 97 4.00 0.14 -5.72
C ALA A 97 4.92 -0.53 -4.70
N ALA A 98 4.52 -1.69 -4.17
CA ALA A 98 5.29 -2.45 -3.21
C ALA A 98 6.64 -2.88 -3.81
N GLU A 99 6.68 -3.38 -5.05
CA GLU A 99 7.93 -3.71 -5.74
C GLU A 99 8.85 -2.49 -5.87
N ALA A 100 8.30 -1.32 -6.20
CA ALA A 100 9.09 -0.09 -6.27
C ALA A 100 9.68 0.30 -4.90
N LEU A 101 8.91 0.14 -3.81
CA LEU A 101 9.43 0.35 -2.46
C LEU A 101 10.55 -0.63 -2.10
N MET A 102 10.44 -1.91 -2.51
CA MET A 102 11.55 -2.87 -2.32
C MET A 102 12.83 -2.36 -2.99
N ARG A 103 12.72 -1.83 -4.21
CA ARG A 103 13.87 -1.24 -4.94
C ARG A 103 14.43 0.02 -4.27
N MET A 104 13.62 0.74 -3.50
CA MET A 104 14.04 1.87 -2.67
C MET A 104 14.64 1.45 -1.31
N GLY A 105 14.68 0.15 -1.02
CA GLY A 105 15.25 -0.40 0.21
C GLY A 105 14.26 -0.59 1.35
N PHE A 106 12.95 -0.55 1.09
CA PHE A 106 11.97 -1.02 2.06
C PHE A 106 12.01 -2.55 2.14
N GLU A 107 12.21 -3.09 3.35
CA GLU A 107 12.38 -4.53 3.56
C GLU A 107 11.05 -5.28 3.55
N ARG A 108 9.95 -4.62 3.94
CA ARG A 108 8.64 -5.27 4.14
C ARG A 108 7.43 -4.51 3.57
N PRO A 109 7.43 -4.11 2.28
CA PRO A 109 6.21 -3.62 1.65
C PRO A 109 5.24 -4.76 1.34
N LEU A 110 4.00 -4.60 1.80
CA LEU A 110 2.93 -5.59 1.68
C LEU A 110 1.85 -5.07 0.74
N SER A 111 1.29 -5.91 -0.12
CA SER A 111 0.16 -5.51 -1.00
C SER A 111 -1.14 -6.17 -0.56
N LEU A 112 -2.22 -5.41 -0.45
CA LEU A 112 -3.55 -5.98 -0.19
C LEU A 112 -4.06 -6.71 -1.44
N ALA A 113 -4.16 -8.04 -1.36
CA ALA A 113 -4.68 -8.88 -2.42
C ALA A 113 -6.14 -8.53 -2.73
N GLY A 114 -6.44 -8.21 -3.99
CA GLY A 114 -7.77 -7.79 -4.43
C GLY A 114 -8.16 -6.35 -4.06
N GLY A 115 -7.32 -5.64 -3.32
CA GLY A 115 -7.48 -4.21 -3.03
C GLY A 115 -8.76 -3.83 -2.30
N TRP A 116 -9.18 -2.57 -2.50
CA TRP A 116 -10.39 -1.96 -1.95
C TRP A 116 -11.66 -2.76 -2.24
N LEU A 117 -11.82 -3.29 -3.46
CA LEU A 117 -13.03 -4.03 -3.81
C LEU A 117 -13.22 -5.26 -2.93
N ARG A 118 -12.14 -6.03 -2.71
CA ARG A 118 -12.17 -7.21 -1.84
C ARG A 118 -12.43 -6.82 -0.39
N TRP A 119 -11.86 -5.70 0.06
CA TRP A 119 -12.10 -5.19 1.41
C TRP A 119 -13.59 -4.91 1.66
N ILE A 120 -14.25 -4.22 0.73
CA ILE A 120 -15.68 -3.90 0.82
C ILE A 120 -16.55 -5.15 0.69
N GLU A 121 -16.20 -6.07 -0.20
CA GLU A 121 -16.90 -7.35 -0.35
C GLU A 121 -16.95 -8.15 0.95
N HIS A 122 -15.90 -8.05 1.78
CA HIS A 122 -15.81 -8.72 3.08
C HIS A 122 -16.38 -7.89 4.23
N GLY A 123 -17.17 -6.84 3.94
CA GLY A 123 -17.80 -5.98 4.94
C GLY A 123 -16.80 -5.12 5.72
N GLY A 124 -15.66 -4.78 5.12
CA GLY A 124 -14.64 -3.93 5.74
C GLY A 124 -15.14 -2.52 6.04
N GLU A 125 -14.65 -1.95 7.14
CA GLU A 125 -14.94 -0.57 7.54
C GLU A 125 -14.39 0.44 6.53
N ARG A 126 -15.00 1.62 6.46
CA ARG A 126 -14.56 2.70 5.56
C ARG A 126 -14.60 4.05 6.25
N GLU A 127 -13.62 4.88 5.93
CA GLU A 127 -13.59 6.31 6.24
C GLU A 127 -13.73 7.12 4.94
N GLY A 128 -14.22 8.35 5.05
CA GLY A 128 -14.56 9.16 3.88
C GLY A 128 -15.80 8.66 3.13
N GLY A 129 -16.21 9.43 2.11
CA GLY A 129 -17.50 9.27 1.46
C GLY A 129 -18.62 9.94 2.26
N ALA A 130 -19.36 10.83 1.61
CA ALA A 130 -20.63 11.35 2.12
C ALA A 130 -21.71 10.26 2.11
#